data_AF-A0A0R1VVG1-F1
#
_entry.id   AF-A0A0R1VVG1-F1
#
_cell.length_a   1.000
_cell.length_b   1.000
_cell.length_c   1.000
_cell.angle_alpha   90.00
_cell.angle_beta   90.00
_cell.angle_gamma   90.00
#
_symmetry.space_group_name_H-M   'P 1'
#
loop_
_entity.id
_entity.type
_entity.pdbx_description
1 polymer ?
#
loop_
_entity_poly.entity_id
_entity_poly.type
_entity_poly.pdbx_seq_one_letter_code
_entity_poly.pdbx_strand_id
1 'polypeptide(L)'
;MSIVLFIIALLILIILPNVGSQRQRAQSVSDQALVEVVQTQANLYRDQFDTKSVSLDDLKKEGFLSEAQYQKAVKEEIKVKN
;
A
#
# COMPACT_ATOMS: atom_id res chain seq x y z
N MET A 1 10.66 -1.21 46.82
CA MET A 1 10.28 -1.99 45.62
C MET A 1 9.51 -1.18 44.58
N SER A 2 8.56 -0.33 44.95
CA SER A 2 7.73 0.45 44.00
C SER A 2 8.51 1.44 43.11
N ILE A 3 9.57 2.06 43.63
CA ILE A 3 10.46 2.95 42.86
C ILE A 3 11.15 2.19 41.72
N VAL A 4 11.52 0.92 41.94
CA VAL A 4 12.16 0.10 40.92
C VAL A 4 11.20 -0.19 39.77
N LEU A 5 9.95 -0.55 40.08
CA LEU A 5 8.88 -0.73 39.09
C LEU A 5 8.61 0.55 38.29
N PHE A 6 8.64 1.71 38.96
CA PHE A 6 8.46 3.00 38.31
C PHE A 6 9.58 3.31 37.30
N ILE A 7 10.84 3.07 37.69
CA ILE A 7 11.99 3.29 36.80
C ILE A 7 11.95 2.32 35.61
N ILE A 8 11.61 1.05 35.82
CA ILE A 8 11.50 0.05 34.74
C ILE A 8 10.43 0.48 33.71
N ALA A 9 9.27 0.99 34.18
CA ALA A 9 8.22 1.48 33.30
C ALA A 9 8.69 2.66 32.43
N LEU A 10 9.47 3.59 32.98
CA LEU A 10 10.04 4.72 32.23
C LEU A 10 11.08 4.26 31.19
N LEU A 11 11.93 3.29 31.55
CA LEU A 11 12.92 2.73 30.61
C LEU A 11 12.26 2.04 29.42
N ILE A 12 11.18 1.29 29.63
CA ILE A 12 10.41 0.64 28.55
C ILE A 12 9.83 1.69 27.58
N LEU A 13 9.35 2.82 28.09
CA LEU A 13 8.81 3.91 27.27
C LEU A 13 9.88 4.57 26.39
N ILE A 14 11.12 4.69 26.87
CA ILE A 14 12.26 5.25 26.12
C ILE A 14 12.78 4.27 25.06
N ILE A 15 12.71 2.96 25.33
CA ILE A 15 13.24 1.90 24.44
C ILE A 15 12.26 1.58 23.30
N LEU A 16 10.95 1.76 23.50
CA LEU A 16 9.95 1.54 22.46
C LEU A 16 10.22 2.47 21.27
N PRO A 17 10.56 1.94 20.07
CA PRO A 17 10.70 2.77 18.89
C PRO A 17 9.38 3.49 18.60
N ASN A 18 9.43 4.59 17.85
CA ASN A 18 8.21 5.20 17.34
C ASN A 18 7.56 4.26 16.32
N VAL A 19 6.70 3.36 16.80
CA VAL A 19 5.96 2.38 15.99
C VAL A 19 5.04 3.08 14.99
N GLY A 20 4.55 4.28 15.34
CA GLY A 20 3.71 5.09 14.47
C GLY A 20 4.42 5.50 13.18
N SER A 21 5.66 6.03 13.28
CA SER A 21 6.42 6.46 12.11
C SER A 21 6.85 5.29 11.21
N GLN A 22 7.17 4.13 11.80
CA GLN A 22 7.51 2.93 11.04
C GLN A 22 6.30 2.36 10.29
N ARG A 23 5.12 2.37 10.91
CA ARG A 23 3.86 1.99 10.25
C ARG A 23 3.56 2.93 9.07
N GLN A 24 3.76 4.23 9.26
CA GLN A 24 3.56 5.23 8.20
C GLN A 24 4.50 5.01 7.01
N ARG A 25 5.79 4.73 7.28
CA ARG A 25 6.77 4.40 6.24
C ARG A 25 6.39 3.12 5.50
N ALA A 26 6.01 2.06 6.21
CA ALA A 26 5.57 0.81 5.59
C ALA A 26 4.33 1.01 4.71
N GLN A 27 3.38 1.83 5.15
CA GLN A 27 2.21 2.20 4.37
C GLN A 27 2.61 2.91 3.07
N SER A 28 3.45 3.94 3.15
CA SER A 28 3.92 4.69 1.97
C SER A 28 4.67 3.82 0.96
N VAL A 29 5.55 2.93 1.43
CA VAL A 29 6.26 1.98 0.55
C VAL A 29 5.28 1.00 -0.09
N SER A 30 4.28 0.51 0.66
CA SER A 30 3.23 -0.35 0.12
C SER A 30 2.38 0.36 -0.93
N ASP A 31 2.08 1.64 -0.74
CA ASP A 31 1.29 2.44 -1.67
C ASP A 31 2.06 2.69 -2.97
N GLN A 32 3.35 3.01 -2.88
CA GLN A 32 4.24 3.13 -4.05
C GLN A 32 4.34 1.82 -4.85
N ALA A 33 4.52 0.69 -4.17
CA ALA A 33 4.55 -0.61 -4.82
C ALA A 33 3.22 -0.95 -5.50
N LEU A 34 2.09 -0.54 -4.92
CA LEU A 34 0.78 -0.74 -5.53
C LEU A 34 0.64 0.01 -6.86
N VAL A 35 1.15 1.24 -6.95
CA VAL A 35 1.17 2.01 -8.21
C VAL A 35 1.93 1.24 -9.30
N GLU A 36 3.10 0.70 -8.97
CA GLU A 36 3.91 -0.08 -9.91
C GLU A 36 3.19 -1.34 -10.37
N VAL A 37 2.61 -2.10 -9.42
CA VAL A 37 1.83 -3.31 -9.73
C VAL A 37 0.65 -2.97 -10.64
N VAL A 38 -0.14 -1.95 -10.32
CA VAL A 38 -1.29 -1.52 -11.14
C VAL A 38 -0.82 -1.12 -12.55
N GLN A 39 0.31 -0.44 -12.69
CA GLN A 39 0.86 -0.09 -13.99
C GLN A 39 1.32 -1.32 -14.78
N THR A 40 1.97 -2.30 -14.13
CA THR A 40 2.34 -3.55 -14.77
C THR A 40 1.10 -4.32 -15.23
N GLN A 41 0.08 -4.41 -14.39
CA GLN A 41 -1.19 -5.05 -14.75
C GLN A 41 -1.88 -4.32 -15.91
N ALA A 42 -1.84 -2.99 -15.93
CA ALA A 42 -2.32 -2.20 -17.05
C ALA A 42 -1.58 -2.53 -18.34
N ASN A 43 -0.25 -2.60 -18.31
CA ASN A 43 0.55 -2.94 -19.48
C ASN A 43 0.22 -4.36 -19.99
N LEU A 44 0.09 -5.34 -19.09
CA LEU A 44 -0.31 -6.71 -19.46
C LEU A 44 -1.69 -6.75 -20.12
N TYR A 45 -2.64 -5.97 -19.61
CA TYR A 45 -3.97 -5.85 -20.21
C TYR A 45 -3.90 -5.21 -21.61
N ARG A 46 -3.07 -4.16 -21.79
CA ARG A 46 -2.86 -3.56 -23.12
C ARG A 46 -2.31 -4.56 -24.11
N ASP A 47 -1.30 -5.34 -23.69
CA ASP A 47 -0.66 -6.33 -24.54
C ASP A 47 -1.62 -7.47 -24.92
N GLN A 48 -2.52 -7.85 -24.01
CA GLN A 48 -3.49 -8.91 -24.26
C GLN A 48 -4.65 -8.48 -25.17
N PHE A 49 -5.15 -7.25 -25.02
CA PHE A 49 -6.35 -6.77 -25.72
C PHE A 49 -6.05 -5.77 -26.85
N ASP A 50 -4.78 -5.52 -27.15
CA ASP A 50 -4.28 -4.54 -28.14
C ASP A 50 -4.97 -3.17 -28.00
N THR A 51 -5.20 -2.75 -26.76
CA THR A 51 -5.88 -1.49 -26.43
C THR A 51 -4.93 -0.50 -25.78
N LYS A 52 -5.11 0.79 -26.07
CA LYS A 52 -4.31 1.86 -25.46
C LYS A 52 -4.92 2.38 -24.16
N SER A 53 -6.25 2.28 -24.02
CA SER A 53 -6.98 2.75 -22.84
C SER A 53 -7.26 1.60 -21.88
N VAL A 54 -6.81 1.74 -20.65
CA VAL A 54 -7.07 0.79 -19.56
C VAL A 54 -7.64 1.55 -18.37
N SER A 55 -8.83 1.16 -17.92
CA SER A 55 -9.40 1.62 -16.66
C SER A 55 -9.05 0.67 -15.52
N LEU A 56 -9.04 1.19 -14.28
CA LEU A 56 -8.98 0.35 -13.08
C LEU A 56 -10.16 -0.64 -13.01
N ASP A 57 -11.32 -0.25 -13.57
CA ASP A 57 -12.50 -1.12 -13.63
C ASP A 57 -12.29 -2.31 -14.58
N ASP A 58 -11.55 -2.11 -15.68
CA ASP A 58 -11.24 -3.17 -16.63
C ASP A 58 -10.28 -4.18 -15.99
N LEU A 59 -9.26 -3.68 -15.29
CA LEU A 59 -8.33 -4.49 -14.52
C LEU A 59 -9.01 -5.29 -13.41
N LYS A 60 -10.05 -4.75 -12.79
CA LYS A 60 -10.87 -5.49 -11.81
C LYS A 60 -11.72 -6.56 -12.48
N LYS A 61 -12.45 -6.20 -13.55
CA LYS A 61 -13.39 -7.10 -14.24
C LYS A 61 -12.67 -8.31 -14.83
N GLU A 62 -11.47 -8.11 -15.34
CA GLU A 62 -10.66 -9.15 -15.99
C GLU A 62 -9.73 -9.87 -15.00
N GLY A 63 -9.84 -9.56 -13.70
CA GLY A 63 -9.17 -10.30 -12.63
C GLY A 63 -7.70 -9.96 -12.41
N PHE A 64 -7.19 -8.91 -13.07
CA PHE A 64 -5.83 -8.41 -12.88
C PHE A 64 -5.62 -7.72 -11.52
N LEU A 65 -6.69 -7.22 -10.90
CA LEU A 65 -6.67 -6.64 -9.55
C LEU A 65 -7.67 -7.36 -8.64
N SER A 66 -7.22 -7.71 -7.42
CA SER A 66 -8.13 -8.14 -6.35
C SER A 66 -9.00 -6.98 -5.84
N GLU A 67 -10.14 -7.29 -5.22
CA GLU A 67 -11.03 -6.27 -4.64
C GLU A 67 -10.29 -5.33 -3.68
N ALA A 68 -9.41 -5.87 -2.84
CA ALA A 68 -8.62 -5.08 -1.90
C ALA A 68 -7.66 -4.11 -2.61
N GLN A 69 -7.03 -4.55 -3.71
CA GLN A 69 -6.14 -3.70 -4.51
C GLN A 69 -6.91 -2.63 -5.26
N TYR A 70 -8.07 -2.96 -5.83
CA TYR A 70 -8.95 -2.02 -6.51
C TYR A 70 -9.42 -0.92 -5.55
N GLN A 71 -9.97 -1.29 -4.39
CA GLN A 71 -10.44 -0.32 -3.39
C GLN A 71 -9.31 0.59 -2.91
N LYS A 72 -8.11 0.03 -2.72
CA LYS A 72 -6.94 0.81 -2.32
C LYS A 72 -6.46 1.73 -3.44
N ALA A 73 -6.46 1.28 -4.69
CA ALA A 73 -6.10 2.10 -5.86
C ALA A 73 -7.10 3.24 -6.10
N VAL A 74 -8.40 3.00 -5.91
CA VAL A 74 -9.46 4.02 -5.99
C VAL A 74 -9.29 5.05 -4.86
N LYS A 75 -9.03 4.59 -3.63
CA LYS A 75 -8.84 5.47 -2.47
C LYS A 75 -7.60 6.37 -2.59
N GLU A 76 -6.52 5.83 -3.15
CA GLU A 76 -5.25 6.54 -3.35
C GLU A 76 -5.19 7.28 -4.70
N GLU A 77 -6.32 7.34 -5.44
CA GLU A 77 -6.44 8.01 -6.75
C GLU A 77 -5.34 7.61 -7.77
N ILE A 78 -4.94 6.34 -7.77
CA ILE A 78 -3.87 5.84 -8.63
C ILE A 78 -4.29 5.95 -10.10
N LYS A 79 -3.64 6.85 -10.83
CA LYS A 79 -3.85 7.00 -12.27
C LYS A 79 -2.97 6.04 -13.05
N VAL A 80 -3.59 5.18 -13.84
CA VAL A 80 -2.89 4.36 -14.82
C VAL A 80 -2.34 5.28 -15.91
N LYS A 81 -1.02 5.25 -16.14
CA LYS A 81 -0.42 5.98 -17.26
C LYS A 81 -0.71 5.22 -18.54
N ASN A 82 -1.16 5.95 -19.56
CA ASN A 82 -1.35 5.49 -20.93
C ASN A 82 -0.05 5.45 -21.71
#